data_AF-A0A150Q1Y4-F1
#
_entry.id   AF-A0A150Q1Y4-F1
#
_cell.length_a   1.000
_cell.length_b   1.000
_cell.length_c   1.000
_cell.angle_alpha   90.00
_cell.angle_beta   90.00
_cell.angle_gamma   90.00
#
_symmetry.space_group_name_H-M   'P 1'
#
loop_
_entity.id
_entity.type
_entity.pdbx_description
1 polymer ?
#
loop_
_entity_poly.entity_id
_entity_poly.type
_entity_poly.pdbx_seq_one_letter_code
_entity_poly.pdbx_strand_id
1 'polypeptide(L)'
;MKQITTGTNTTGIATSPLDSKELIEAAQAIPPSSPGSEADAAAVRTEYARESGTVGSVPPPASLKGVIKAAGELIQGRPPALLIDKLGERLQFERSGTRLYEALIAKYDAEGGFDGGPSRADLEAIRDDELRHFDLLRRAMERLGADPTAMTPGADVIGLASSGVLAVAVEPRINFGQSLQALLVAELTDNDSWRMLIDLAVAYGQDEMAAEFRVAEQHEARHLELVRSWLSSRLALDARGAPATTTPQQAA
;
A
#
# COMPACT_ATOMS: atom_id res chain seq x y z
N MET A 1 23.84 5.93 6.41
CA MET A 1 22.96 6.52 5.38
C MET A 1 23.77 6.82 4.11
N LYS A 2 23.24 6.54 2.91
CA LYS A 2 23.72 7.23 1.70
C LYS A 2 23.26 8.68 1.77
N GLN A 3 24.14 9.57 2.23
CA GLN A 3 23.86 10.98 2.45
C GLN A 3 23.34 11.62 1.15
N ILE A 4 22.24 12.39 1.21
CA ILE A 4 21.80 13.19 0.06
C ILE A 4 22.86 14.26 -0.16
N THR A 5 23.74 13.99 -1.11
CA THR A 5 24.91 14.79 -1.42
C THR A 5 24.85 15.14 -2.89
N THR A 6 25.48 16.25 -3.26
CA THR A 6 25.73 16.54 -4.67
C THR A 6 26.63 15.42 -5.20
N GLY A 7 26.01 14.47 -5.89
CA GLY A 7 26.68 13.32 -6.50
C GLY A 7 26.88 13.52 -7.99
N THR A 8 27.73 12.68 -8.57
CA THR A 8 27.87 12.60 -10.03
C THR A 8 26.55 12.14 -10.64
N ASN A 9 26.05 12.85 -11.64
CA ASN A 9 24.87 12.42 -12.40
C ASN A 9 25.21 11.11 -13.16
N THR A 10 24.56 10.01 -12.78
CA THR A 10 24.76 8.68 -13.36
C THR A 10 23.75 8.33 -14.45
N THR A 11 22.81 9.23 -14.78
CA THR A 11 21.73 8.99 -15.75
C THR A 11 21.69 10.02 -16.88
N GLY A 12 22.60 11.00 -16.89
CA GLY A 12 22.62 12.05 -17.91
C GLY A 12 23.44 11.67 -19.14
N ILE A 13 22.86 11.81 -20.33
CA ILE A 13 23.60 11.67 -21.60
C ILE A 13 24.82 12.61 -21.64
N ALA A 14 24.73 13.78 -21.00
CA ALA A 14 25.83 14.74 -20.93
C ALA A 14 27.05 14.27 -20.11
N THR A 15 26.93 13.21 -19.29
CA THR A 15 28.04 12.76 -18.42
C THR A 15 28.94 11.69 -19.04
N SER A 16 28.58 11.12 -20.19
CA SER A 16 29.44 10.20 -20.95
C SER A 16 29.34 10.43 -22.46
N PRO A 17 30.22 11.26 -23.06
CA PRO A 17 30.18 11.56 -24.49
C PRO A 17 30.41 10.35 -25.39
N LEU A 18 31.19 9.35 -24.92
CA LEU A 18 31.48 8.13 -25.67
C LEU A 18 30.25 7.23 -25.73
N ASP A 19 29.70 6.86 -24.58
CA ASP A 19 28.50 6.01 -24.50
C ASP A 19 27.31 6.68 -25.19
N SER A 20 27.21 8.01 -25.11
CA SER A 20 26.16 8.77 -25.80
C SER A 20 26.24 8.65 -27.31
N LYS A 21 27.46 8.69 -27.86
CA LYS A 21 27.68 8.51 -29.28
C LYS A 21 27.29 7.09 -29.71
N GLU A 22 27.73 6.08 -28.97
CA GLU A 22 27.35 4.68 -29.24
C GLU A 22 25.85 4.46 -29.13
N LEU A 23 25.17 5.05 -28.15
CA LEU A 23 23.73 4.94 -27.96
C LEU A 23 22.94 5.62 -29.09
N ILE A 24 23.42 6.77 -29.58
CA ILE A 24 22.85 7.45 -30.75
C ILE A 24 23.05 6.61 -32.02
N GLU A 25 24.26 6.09 -32.25
CA GLU A 25 24.57 5.23 -33.41
C GLU A 25 23.74 3.95 -33.38
N ALA A 26 23.59 3.31 -32.21
CA ALA A 26 22.76 2.13 -32.03
C ALA A 26 21.27 2.43 -32.26
N ALA A 27 20.75 3.55 -31.75
CA ALA A 27 19.36 3.97 -31.98
C ALA A 27 19.08 4.29 -33.46
N GLN A 28 20.08 4.78 -34.20
CA GLN A 28 19.99 4.99 -35.65
C GLN A 28 20.07 3.68 -36.45
N ALA A 29 20.91 2.73 -36.01
CA ALA A 29 21.10 1.44 -36.66
C ALA A 29 19.96 0.45 -36.37
N ILE A 30 19.32 0.57 -35.19
CA ILE A 30 18.21 -0.26 -34.73
C ILE A 30 17.00 0.66 -34.55
N PRO A 31 16.38 1.11 -35.65
CA PRO A 31 15.18 1.92 -35.54
C PRO A 31 14.09 1.14 -34.80
N PRO A 32 13.17 1.83 -34.10
CA PRO A 32 12.05 1.18 -33.44
C PRO A 32 11.33 0.22 -34.37
N SER A 33 10.95 -0.96 -33.85
CA SER A 33 10.21 -1.97 -34.62
C SER A 33 8.81 -1.52 -35.05
N SER A 34 8.36 -0.36 -34.55
CA SER A 34 7.16 0.34 -34.98
C SER A 34 7.44 1.83 -35.04
N PRO A 35 7.01 2.54 -36.09
CA PRO A 35 7.06 4.00 -36.13
C PRO A 35 6.14 4.66 -35.08
N GLY A 36 5.25 3.89 -34.46
CA GLY A 36 4.39 4.18 -33.30
C GLY A 36 4.11 5.65 -32.99
N SER A 37 2.89 6.08 -33.20
CA SER A 37 2.40 7.39 -32.76
C SER A 37 1.71 7.32 -31.39
N GLU A 38 1.49 8.48 -30.76
CA GLU A 38 0.62 8.58 -29.58
C GLU A 38 -0.78 8.00 -29.85
N ALA A 39 -1.27 8.15 -31.09
CA ALA A 39 -2.54 7.57 -31.52
C ALA A 39 -2.48 6.04 -31.58
N ASP A 40 -1.39 5.46 -32.05
CA ASP A 40 -1.20 3.99 -32.07
C ASP A 40 -1.11 3.43 -30.65
N ALA A 41 -0.38 4.10 -29.75
CA ALA A 41 -0.34 3.71 -28.34
C ALA A 41 -1.73 3.82 -27.67
N ALA A 42 -2.52 4.84 -28.00
CA ALA A 42 -3.89 4.98 -27.52
C ALA A 42 -4.83 3.91 -28.10
N ALA A 43 -4.65 3.53 -29.36
CA ALA A 43 -5.39 2.44 -29.99
C ALA A 43 -5.14 1.11 -29.29
N VAL A 44 -3.88 0.76 -29.01
CA VAL A 44 -3.52 -0.45 -28.25
C VAL A 44 -4.14 -0.44 -26.85
N ARG A 45 -4.07 0.70 -26.13
CA ARG A 45 -4.72 0.81 -24.80
C ARG A 45 -6.23 0.65 -24.89
N THR A 46 -6.86 1.16 -25.95
CA THR A 46 -8.30 1.04 -26.19
C THR A 46 -8.70 -0.41 -26.49
N GLU A 47 -7.92 -1.11 -27.30
CA GLU A 47 -8.10 -2.53 -27.58
C GLU A 47 -7.99 -3.34 -26.28
N TYR A 48 -6.91 -3.17 -25.52
CA TYR A 48 -6.74 -3.87 -24.24
C TYR A 48 -7.85 -3.55 -23.24
N ALA A 49 -8.32 -2.31 -23.17
CA ALA A 49 -9.43 -1.95 -22.29
C ALA A 49 -10.78 -2.55 -22.72
N ARG A 50 -10.96 -2.83 -24.01
CA ARG A 50 -12.17 -3.49 -24.55
C ARG A 50 -12.12 -5.01 -24.37
N GLU A 51 -10.93 -5.59 -24.50
CA GLU A 51 -10.74 -7.04 -24.47
C GLU A 51 -10.42 -7.58 -23.07
N SER A 52 -10.03 -6.72 -22.13
CA SER A 52 -9.77 -7.12 -20.75
C SER A 52 -11.03 -7.69 -20.08
N GLY A 53 -10.83 -8.74 -19.27
CA GLY A 53 -11.88 -9.29 -18.43
C GLY A 53 -12.27 -8.37 -17.26
N THR A 54 -13.01 -8.92 -16.29
CA THR A 54 -13.41 -8.18 -15.09
C THR A 54 -12.28 -8.13 -14.08
N VAL A 55 -12.22 -7.02 -13.33
CA VAL A 55 -11.34 -6.86 -12.17
C VAL A 55 -12.02 -7.56 -10.99
N GLY A 56 -11.43 -8.66 -10.51
CA GLY A 56 -11.99 -9.51 -9.44
C GLY A 56 -13.44 -9.98 -9.64
N SER A 57 -14.01 -10.56 -8.58
CA SER A 57 -15.45 -10.88 -8.47
C SER A 57 -15.87 -11.07 -7.00
N VAL A 58 -17.14 -10.80 -6.70
CA VAL A 58 -17.74 -11.15 -5.40
C VAL A 58 -18.50 -12.47 -5.57
N PRO A 59 -18.01 -13.59 -5.01
CA PRO A 59 -18.66 -14.89 -5.17
C PRO A 59 -19.96 -14.95 -4.37
N PRO A 60 -20.93 -15.79 -4.79
CA PRO A 60 -22.09 -16.09 -3.97
C PRO A 60 -21.66 -16.78 -2.65
N PRO A 61 -22.44 -16.65 -1.56
CA PRO A 61 -22.13 -17.31 -0.29
C PRO A 61 -21.96 -18.83 -0.47
N ALA A 62 -20.85 -19.38 0.06
CA ALA A 62 -20.51 -20.80 -0.12
C ALA A 62 -21.36 -21.77 0.72
N SER A 63 -22.20 -21.27 1.64
CA SER A 63 -23.00 -22.10 2.54
C SER A 63 -24.44 -21.64 2.65
N LEU A 64 -25.36 -22.59 2.94
CA LEU A 64 -26.78 -22.30 3.17
C LEU A 64 -26.99 -21.35 4.35
N LYS A 65 -26.13 -21.41 5.38
CA LYS A 65 -26.12 -20.43 6.49
C LYS A 65 -25.72 -19.03 6.00
N GLY A 66 -24.72 -18.94 5.12
CA GLY A 66 -24.31 -17.69 4.48
C GLY A 66 -25.41 -17.09 3.61
N VAL A 67 -26.15 -17.94 2.87
CA VAL A 67 -27.32 -17.50 2.09
C VAL A 67 -28.41 -16.92 2.98
N ILE A 68 -28.76 -17.60 4.09
CA ILE A 68 -29.78 -17.11 5.03
C ILE A 68 -29.35 -15.79 5.68
N LYS A 69 -28.08 -15.64 6.04
CA LYS A 69 -27.57 -14.43 6.68
C LYS A 69 -27.49 -13.26 5.69
N ALA A 70 -26.95 -13.48 4.49
CA ALA A 70 -26.95 -12.48 3.42
C ALA A 70 -28.38 -12.06 3.03
N ALA A 71 -29.33 -12.99 3.00
CA ALA A 71 -30.76 -12.71 2.75
C ALA A 71 -31.44 -11.99 3.94
N GLY A 72 -31.00 -12.26 5.17
CA GLY A 72 -31.48 -11.58 6.39
C GLY A 72 -30.87 -10.20 6.61
N GLU A 73 -29.73 -9.88 6.00
CA GLU A 73 -29.11 -8.54 6.02
C GLU A 73 -29.46 -7.72 4.77
N LEU A 74 -30.13 -8.33 3.78
CA LEU A 74 -30.79 -7.68 2.63
C LEU A 74 -31.88 -6.66 3.04
N ILE A 75 -32.10 -6.45 4.35
CA ILE A 75 -33.22 -5.76 4.99
C ILE A 75 -33.32 -4.26 4.64
N GLN A 76 -32.39 -3.66 3.90
CA GLN A 76 -32.48 -2.24 3.50
C GLN A 76 -32.55 -1.98 1.99
N GLY A 77 -32.74 -3.01 1.15
CA GLY A 77 -32.89 -2.82 -0.31
C GLY A 77 -31.64 -2.31 -1.01
N ARG A 78 -30.46 -2.45 -0.39
CA ARG A 78 -29.15 -2.04 -0.94
C ARG A 78 -28.38 -3.27 -1.46
N PRO A 79 -27.52 -3.13 -2.50
CA PRO A 79 -26.77 -4.26 -3.06
C PRO A 79 -25.70 -4.80 -2.09
N PRO A 80 -25.80 -6.03 -1.57
CA PRO A 80 -24.86 -6.55 -0.57
C PRO A 80 -23.43 -6.70 -1.10
N ALA A 81 -23.27 -6.86 -2.41
CA ALA A 81 -21.98 -7.00 -3.06
C ALA A 81 -21.06 -5.78 -2.84
N LEU A 82 -21.61 -4.56 -2.69
CA LEU A 82 -20.79 -3.36 -2.49
C LEU A 82 -20.10 -3.36 -1.12
N LEU A 83 -20.81 -3.73 -0.05
CA LEU A 83 -20.21 -3.83 1.29
C LEU A 83 -19.16 -4.93 1.32
N ILE A 84 -19.45 -6.10 0.74
CA ILE A 84 -18.49 -7.21 0.66
C ILE A 84 -17.25 -6.80 -0.14
N ASP A 85 -17.44 -6.11 -1.26
CA ASP A 85 -16.33 -5.63 -2.08
C ASP A 85 -15.42 -4.67 -1.30
N LYS A 86 -15.99 -3.72 -0.57
CA LYS A 86 -15.21 -2.76 0.23
C LYS A 86 -14.55 -3.38 1.47
N LEU A 87 -15.16 -4.41 2.06
CA LEU A 87 -14.47 -5.22 3.06
C LEU A 87 -13.29 -5.99 2.46
N GLY A 88 -13.44 -6.55 1.25
CA GLY A 88 -12.36 -7.23 0.53
C GLY A 88 -11.22 -6.30 0.16
N GLU A 89 -11.54 -5.10 -0.33
CA GLU A 89 -10.59 -4.01 -0.57
C GLU A 89 -9.76 -3.71 0.68
N ARG A 90 -10.44 -3.43 1.80
CA ARG A 90 -9.78 -3.09 3.05
C ARG A 90 -8.93 -4.25 3.57
N LEU A 91 -9.45 -5.47 3.54
CA LEU A 91 -8.75 -6.69 3.96
C LEU A 91 -7.46 -6.91 3.15
N GLN A 92 -7.49 -6.70 1.84
CA GLN A 92 -6.32 -6.82 1.00
C GLN A 92 -5.28 -5.74 1.28
N PHE A 93 -5.70 -4.52 1.64
CA PHE A 93 -4.77 -3.47 2.03
C PHE A 93 -4.10 -3.79 3.37
N GLU A 94 -4.82 -4.20 4.43
CA GLU A 94 -4.22 -4.58 5.73
C GLU A 94 -3.16 -5.70 5.57
N ARG A 95 -3.41 -6.65 4.65
CA ARG A 95 -2.45 -7.70 4.29
C ARG A 95 -1.15 -7.12 3.73
N SER A 96 -1.26 -6.12 2.85
CA SER A 96 -0.11 -5.41 2.28
C SER A 96 0.56 -4.53 3.34
N GLY A 97 -0.21 -3.85 4.20
CA GLY A 97 0.26 -3.02 5.32
C GLY A 97 1.11 -3.80 6.32
N THR A 98 0.65 -4.98 6.72
CA THR A 98 1.43 -5.90 7.57
C THR A 98 2.82 -6.19 6.95
N ARG A 99 2.86 -6.58 5.67
CA ARG A 99 4.11 -6.89 4.97
C ARG A 99 4.99 -5.67 4.76
N LEU A 100 4.39 -4.50 4.57
CA LEU A 100 5.08 -3.22 4.49
C LEU A 100 5.83 -2.98 5.81
N TYR A 101 5.17 -3.08 6.95
CA TYR A 101 5.81 -2.91 8.24
C TYR A 101 6.89 -3.97 8.53
N GLU A 102 6.69 -5.23 8.14
CA GLU A 102 7.73 -6.26 8.21
C GLU A 102 8.99 -5.87 7.41
N ALA A 103 8.83 -5.34 6.20
CA ALA A 103 9.94 -4.86 5.38
C ALA A 103 10.64 -3.65 6.01
N LEU A 104 9.88 -2.73 6.61
CA LEU A 104 10.42 -1.57 7.32
C LEU A 104 11.19 -1.98 8.59
N ILE A 105 10.70 -2.97 9.34
CA ILE A 105 11.42 -3.54 10.49
C ILE A 105 12.74 -4.16 10.03
N ALA A 106 12.75 -4.92 8.92
CA ALA A 106 13.99 -5.49 8.39
C ALA A 106 15.01 -4.39 8.00
N LYS A 107 14.54 -3.28 7.42
CA LYS A 107 15.40 -2.12 7.13
C LYS A 107 15.89 -1.44 8.41
N TYR A 108 15.03 -1.28 9.41
CA TYR A 108 15.40 -0.73 10.71
C TYR A 108 16.48 -1.59 11.38
N ASP A 109 16.31 -2.92 11.37
CA ASP A 109 17.26 -3.86 11.97
C ASP A 109 18.63 -3.82 11.26
N ALA A 110 18.65 -3.56 9.94
CA ALA A 110 19.88 -3.46 9.15
C ALA A 110 20.58 -2.09 9.26
N GLU A 111 19.83 -1.00 9.35
CA GLU A 111 20.35 0.36 9.23
C GLU A 111 20.37 1.15 10.54
N GLY A 112 19.57 0.72 11.53
CA GLY A 112 19.28 1.42 12.76
C GLY A 112 18.21 2.51 12.62
N GLY A 113 17.83 3.07 13.77
CA GLY A 113 16.96 4.23 13.85
C GLY A 113 17.68 5.56 13.63
N PHE A 114 16.95 6.65 13.85
CA PHE A 114 17.48 8.01 13.83
C PHE A 114 16.78 8.86 14.90
N ASP A 115 17.37 9.99 15.27
CA ASP A 115 16.82 10.88 16.29
C ASP A 115 15.45 11.45 15.86
N GLY A 116 14.44 11.32 16.72
CA GLY A 116 13.04 11.62 16.40
C GLY A 116 12.36 10.63 15.43
N GLY A 117 13.01 9.51 15.10
CA GLY A 117 12.43 8.39 14.37
C GLY A 117 11.75 7.35 15.27
N PRO A 118 11.18 6.28 14.69
CA PRO A 118 10.56 5.21 15.46
C PRO A 118 11.59 4.40 16.24
N SER A 119 11.16 3.81 17.34
CA SER A 119 11.81 2.62 17.89
C SER A 119 11.37 1.36 17.14
N ARG A 120 12.14 0.28 17.25
CA ARG A 120 11.73 -1.03 16.74
C ARG A 120 10.36 -1.46 17.29
N ALA A 121 10.13 -1.20 18.59
CA ALA A 121 8.89 -1.53 19.26
C ALA A 121 7.68 -0.75 18.72
N ASP A 122 7.89 0.51 18.29
CA ASP A 122 6.82 1.29 17.64
C ASP A 122 6.41 0.65 16.31
N LEU A 123 7.38 0.22 15.49
CA LEU A 123 7.10 -0.45 14.22
C LEU A 123 6.39 -1.80 14.42
N GLU A 124 6.78 -2.56 15.44
CA GLU A 124 6.14 -3.84 15.78
C GLU A 124 4.72 -3.64 16.30
N ALA A 125 4.50 -2.62 17.13
CA ALA A 125 3.17 -2.30 17.65
C ALA A 125 2.20 -1.99 16.51
N ILE A 126 2.63 -1.19 15.52
CA ILE A 126 1.80 -0.88 14.35
C ILE A 126 1.57 -2.15 13.51
N ARG A 127 2.62 -2.90 13.16
CA ARG A 127 2.46 -4.20 12.46
C ARG A 127 1.43 -5.11 13.14
N ASP A 128 1.46 -5.16 14.46
CA ASP A 128 0.54 -6.01 15.22
C ASP A 128 -0.89 -5.43 15.23
N ASP A 129 -1.07 -4.12 15.12
CA ASP A 129 -2.35 -3.47 14.85
C ASP A 129 -2.89 -3.84 13.47
N GLU A 130 -2.09 -3.72 12.41
CA GLU A 130 -2.45 -4.13 11.04
C GLU A 130 -2.94 -5.59 10.99
N LEU A 131 -2.26 -6.49 11.71
CA LEU A 131 -2.68 -7.89 11.83
C LEU A 131 -4.03 -8.05 12.53
N ARG A 132 -4.30 -7.23 13.57
CA ARG A 132 -5.60 -7.21 14.27
C ARG A 132 -6.70 -6.67 13.36
N HIS A 133 -6.40 -5.65 12.57
CA HIS A 133 -7.34 -5.06 11.61
C HIS A 133 -7.67 -6.02 10.46
N PHE A 134 -6.65 -6.72 9.94
CA PHE A 134 -6.84 -7.80 8.98
C PHE A 134 -7.79 -8.88 9.53
N ASP A 135 -7.57 -9.36 10.76
CA ASP A 135 -8.46 -10.36 11.36
C ASP A 135 -9.88 -9.83 11.61
N LEU A 136 -10.02 -8.57 12.03
CA LEU A 136 -11.30 -7.89 12.19
C LEU A 136 -12.10 -7.89 10.88
N LEU A 137 -11.48 -7.53 9.76
CA LEU A 137 -12.12 -7.53 8.44
C LEU A 137 -12.46 -8.93 7.95
N ARG A 138 -11.56 -9.91 8.18
CA ARG A 138 -11.80 -11.33 7.87
C ARG A 138 -13.06 -11.81 8.59
N ARG A 139 -13.16 -11.57 9.90
CA ARG A 139 -14.35 -11.92 10.70
C ARG A 139 -15.59 -11.15 10.26
N ALA A 140 -15.47 -9.88 9.86
CA ALA A 140 -16.58 -9.10 9.32
C ALA A 140 -17.14 -9.73 8.03
N MET A 141 -16.29 -10.13 7.09
CA MET A 141 -16.71 -10.83 5.87
C MET A 141 -17.37 -12.18 6.16
N GLU A 142 -16.77 -12.99 7.04
CA GLU A 142 -17.34 -14.28 7.45
C GLU A 142 -18.70 -14.11 8.13
N ARG A 143 -18.86 -13.05 8.95
CA ARG A 143 -20.16 -12.71 9.53
C ARG A 143 -21.17 -12.47 8.42
N LEU A 144 -20.86 -11.73 7.36
CA LEU A 144 -21.82 -11.53 6.26
C LEU A 144 -22.01 -12.78 5.35
N GLY A 145 -21.34 -13.89 5.64
CA GLY A 145 -21.37 -15.11 4.83
C GLY A 145 -20.52 -15.03 3.56
N ALA A 146 -19.64 -14.02 3.47
CA ALA A 146 -18.70 -13.85 2.37
C ALA A 146 -17.42 -14.67 2.58
N ASP A 147 -16.71 -14.93 1.49
CA ASP A 147 -15.40 -15.58 1.49
C ASP A 147 -14.27 -14.54 1.61
N PRO A 148 -13.54 -14.48 2.73
CA PRO A 148 -12.44 -13.52 2.92
C PRO A 148 -11.19 -13.82 2.08
N THR A 149 -11.18 -14.94 1.34
CA THR A 149 -10.10 -15.28 0.41
C THR A 149 -10.39 -14.84 -1.02
N ALA A 150 -11.62 -14.39 -1.31
CA ALA A 150 -12.02 -13.95 -2.62
C ALA A 150 -11.29 -12.66 -3.04
N MET A 151 -10.81 -12.64 -4.29
CA MET A 151 -10.33 -11.42 -4.91
C MET A 151 -11.53 -10.63 -5.44
N THR A 152 -12.08 -9.75 -4.60
CA THR A 152 -13.14 -8.82 -5.00
C THR A 152 -12.59 -7.76 -5.96
N PRO A 153 -13.45 -7.06 -6.74
CA PRO A 153 -12.99 -5.96 -7.59
C PRO A 153 -12.12 -4.92 -6.87
N GLY A 154 -12.56 -4.45 -5.70
CA GLY A 154 -11.81 -3.52 -4.86
C GLY A 154 -10.50 -4.12 -4.34
N ALA A 155 -10.49 -5.39 -3.92
CA ALA A 155 -9.27 -6.08 -3.50
C ALA A 155 -8.21 -6.14 -4.63
N ASP A 156 -8.63 -6.42 -5.85
CA ASP A 156 -7.74 -6.46 -7.02
C ASP A 156 -7.17 -5.07 -7.33
N VAL A 157 -8.03 -4.05 -7.43
CA VAL A 157 -7.62 -2.65 -7.67
C VAL A 157 -6.63 -2.17 -6.61
N ILE A 158 -6.94 -2.35 -5.33
CA ILE A 158 -6.09 -1.85 -4.25
C ILE A 158 -4.79 -2.66 -4.12
N GLY A 159 -4.82 -3.95 -4.46
CA GLY A 159 -3.62 -4.77 -4.57
C GLY A 159 -2.67 -4.21 -5.62
N LEU A 160 -3.18 -3.84 -6.80
CA LEU A 160 -2.39 -3.19 -7.84
C LEU A 160 -1.88 -1.81 -7.39
N ALA A 161 -2.76 -0.97 -6.83
CA ALA A 161 -2.41 0.39 -6.41
C ALA A 161 -1.33 0.40 -5.30
N SER A 162 -1.45 -0.49 -4.31
CA SER A 162 -0.50 -0.59 -3.18
C SER A 162 0.81 -1.28 -3.54
N SER A 163 0.90 -1.99 -4.68
CA SER A 163 2.11 -2.72 -5.08
C SER A 163 3.36 -1.84 -5.19
N GLY A 164 3.20 -0.60 -5.66
CA GLY A 164 4.30 0.37 -5.75
C GLY A 164 4.83 0.81 -4.38
N VAL A 165 3.96 0.90 -3.37
CA VAL A 165 4.34 1.24 -2.00
C VAL A 165 5.22 0.14 -1.41
N LEU A 166 4.78 -1.12 -1.53
CA LEU A 166 5.56 -2.26 -1.08
C LEU A 166 6.89 -2.38 -1.85
N ALA A 167 6.89 -2.12 -3.15
CA ALA A 167 8.10 -2.14 -3.98
C ALA A 167 9.17 -1.16 -3.46
N VAL A 168 8.77 0.05 -3.03
CA VAL A 168 9.69 1.00 -2.40
C VAL A 168 10.27 0.45 -1.10
N ALA A 169 9.44 -0.17 -0.27
CA ALA A 169 9.85 -0.71 1.02
C ALA A 169 10.77 -1.94 0.94
N VAL A 170 10.76 -2.69 -0.17
CA VAL A 170 11.66 -3.85 -0.34
C VAL A 170 12.86 -3.55 -1.24
N GLU A 171 12.89 -2.39 -1.90
CA GLU A 171 14.01 -1.99 -2.76
C GLU A 171 15.28 -1.78 -1.94
N PRO A 172 16.37 -2.55 -2.19
CA PRO A 172 17.59 -2.47 -1.40
C PRO A 172 18.36 -1.15 -1.55
N ARG A 173 18.14 -0.40 -2.64
CA ARG A 173 18.80 0.90 -2.85
C ARG A 173 18.15 2.04 -2.05
N ILE A 174 16.90 1.87 -1.62
CA ILE A 174 16.14 2.84 -0.83
C ILE A 174 16.37 2.53 0.64
N ASN A 175 16.77 3.53 1.42
CA ASN A 175 17.07 3.32 2.84
C ASN A 175 15.81 3.40 3.72
N PHE A 176 15.94 3.05 5.01
CA PHE A 176 14.84 3.08 5.98
C PHE A 176 14.13 4.45 6.03
N GLY A 177 14.89 5.53 6.19
CA GLY A 177 14.35 6.90 6.26
C GLY A 177 13.64 7.34 4.97
N GLN A 178 14.15 6.94 3.80
CA GLN A 178 13.51 7.21 2.51
C GLN A 178 12.21 6.41 2.33
N SER A 179 12.14 5.22 2.92
CA SER A 179 10.94 4.37 2.87
C SER A 179 9.76 4.96 3.65
N LEU A 180 10.00 5.88 4.59
CA LEU A 180 8.94 6.56 5.35
C LEU A 180 8.01 7.40 4.46
N GLN A 181 8.46 7.86 3.29
CA GLN A 181 7.59 8.54 2.33
C GLN A 181 6.54 7.58 1.75
N ALA A 182 6.93 6.34 1.44
CA ALA A 182 6.00 5.31 0.99
C ALA A 182 5.06 4.90 2.12
N LEU A 183 5.57 4.81 3.35
CA LEU A 183 4.75 4.56 4.52
C LEU A 183 3.68 5.65 4.70
N LEU A 184 4.03 6.93 4.58
CA LEU A 184 3.04 8.02 4.65
C LEU A 184 1.94 7.90 3.58
N VAL A 185 2.26 7.44 2.37
CA VAL A 185 1.25 7.19 1.32
C VAL A 185 0.27 6.09 1.74
N ALA A 186 0.77 5.01 2.36
CA ALA A 186 -0.08 3.94 2.88
C ALA A 186 -1.02 4.47 3.97
N GLU A 187 -0.46 5.11 4.99
CA GLU A 187 -1.19 5.61 6.17
C GLU A 187 -2.27 6.64 5.83
N LEU A 188 -2.01 7.54 4.87
CA LEU A 188 -3.01 8.48 4.38
C LEU A 188 -4.19 7.76 3.73
N THR A 189 -3.89 6.74 2.92
CA THR A 189 -4.92 5.94 2.24
C THR A 189 -5.70 5.12 3.24
N ASP A 190 -5.03 4.56 4.25
CA ASP A 190 -5.64 3.77 5.29
C ASP A 190 -6.64 4.56 6.13
N ASN A 191 -6.19 5.71 6.63
CA ASN A 191 -6.98 6.54 7.53
C ASN A 191 -8.33 6.94 6.92
N ASP A 192 -8.34 7.38 5.66
CA ASP A 192 -9.59 7.74 4.98
C ASP A 192 -10.42 6.51 4.57
N SER A 193 -9.79 5.36 4.29
CA SER A 193 -10.50 4.12 3.95
C SER A 193 -11.36 3.61 5.10
N TRP A 194 -10.86 3.68 6.33
CA TRP A 194 -11.64 3.29 7.50
C TRP A 194 -12.90 4.16 7.69
N ARG A 195 -12.79 5.47 7.48
CA ARG A 195 -13.95 6.39 7.56
C ARG A 195 -15.02 6.04 6.54
N MET A 196 -14.62 5.83 5.29
CA MET A 196 -15.55 5.42 4.22
C MET A 196 -16.22 4.07 4.53
N LEU A 197 -15.46 3.12 5.09
CA LEU A 197 -15.99 1.81 5.44
C LEU A 197 -16.97 1.86 6.63
N ILE A 198 -16.71 2.74 7.62
CA ILE A 198 -17.64 3.01 8.74
C ILE A 198 -18.95 3.58 8.21
N ASP A 199 -18.89 4.59 7.34
CA ASP A 199 -20.09 5.20 6.76
C ASP A 199 -20.91 4.17 5.97
N LEU A 200 -20.23 3.28 5.24
CA LEU A 200 -20.87 2.19 4.52
C LEU A 200 -21.50 1.18 5.49
N ALA A 201 -20.81 0.76 6.54
CA ALA A 201 -21.36 -0.14 7.54
C ALA A 201 -22.64 0.42 8.19
N VAL A 202 -22.63 1.71 8.59
CA VAL A 202 -23.82 2.40 9.12
C VAL A 202 -24.95 2.43 8.09
N ALA A 203 -24.63 2.75 6.82
CA ALA A 203 -25.61 2.79 5.74
C ALA A 203 -26.24 1.40 5.44
N TYR A 204 -25.61 0.30 5.86
CA TYR A 204 -26.15 -1.06 5.76
C TYR A 204 -26.75 -1.56 7.09
N GLY A 205 -26.85 -0.71 8.11
CA GLY A 205 -27.39 -1.06 9.43
C GLY A 205 -26.47 -1.97 10.26
N GLN A 206 -25.18 -2.01 9.94
CA GLN A 206 -24.17 -2.83 10.61
C GLN A 206 -23.50 -2.03 11.75
N ASP A 207 -24.30 -1.56 12.72
CA ASP A 207 -23.84 -0.62 13.76
C ASP A 207 -22.74 -1.18 14.67
N GLU A 208 -22.81 -2.47 15.00
CA GLU A 208 -21.77 -3.16 15.78
C GLU A 208 -20.45 -3.22 15.00
N MET A 209 -20.51 -3.58 13.71
CA MET A 209 -19.35 -3.58 12.82
C MET A 209 -18.75 -2.18 12.69
N ALA A 210 -19.58 -1.16 12.52
CA ALA A 210 -19.14 0.23 12.49
C ALA A 210 -18.45 0.66 13.79
N ALA A 211 -18.94 0.19 14.95
CA ALA A 211 -18.31 0.46 16.24
C ALA A 211 -16.92 -0.22 16.36
N GLU A 212 -16.78 -1.47 15.92
CA GLU A 212 -15.48 -2.14 15.86
C GLU A 212 -14.51 -1.40 14.92
N PHE A 213 -14.99 -0.94 13.76
CA PHE A 213 -14.19 -0.22 12.77
C PHE A 213 -13.72 1.16 13.27
N ARG A 214 -14.49 1.83 14.14
CA ARG A 214 -14.05 3.07 14.80
C ARG A 214 -12.85 2.88 15.72
N VAL A 215 -12.64 1.68 16.26
CA VAL A 215 -11.43 1.38 17.05
C VAL A 215 -10.22 1.30 16.11
N ALA A 216 -10.38 0.62 14.97
CA ALA A 216 -9.34 0.57 13.95
C ALA A 216 -9.00 1.98 13.41
N GLU A 217 -10.01 2.81 13.12
CA GLU A 217 -9.79 4.20 12.66
C GLU A 217 -8.98 5.04 13.67
N GLN A 218 -9.16 4.82 14.98
CA GLN A 218 -8.37 5.49 16.02
C GLN A 218 -6.91 5.03 16.02
N HIS A 219 -6.66 3.75 15.76
CA HIS A 219 -5.30 3.22 15.61
C HIS A 219 -4.64 3.88 14.39
N GLU A 220 -5.31 3.87 13.24
CA GLU A 220 -4.80 4.48 12.00
C GLU A 220 -4.58 5.99 12.10
N ALA A 221 -5.46 6.71 12.80
CA ALA A 221 -5.24 8.13 13.06
C ALA A 221 -3.95 8.37 13.85
N ARG A 222 -3.62 7.48 14.80
CA ARG A 222 -2.36 7.53 15.54
C ARG A 222 -1.16 7.14 14.67
N HIS A 223 -1.28 6.08 13.87
CA HIS A 223 -0.22 5.63 12.97
C HIS A 223 0.19 6.74 12.00
N LEU A 224 -0.80 7.38 11.36
CA LEU A 224 -0.60 8.51 10.46
C LEU A 224 0.17 9.67 11.11
N GLU A 225 -0.21 10.06 12.34
CA GLU A 225 0.48 11.13 13.06
C GLU A 225 1.91 10.76 13.45
N LEU A 226 2.15 9.50 13.86
CA LEU A 226 3.49 9.00 14.13
C LEU A 226 4.37 9.05 12.87
N VAL A 227 3.88 8.55 11.74
CA VAL A 227 4.62 8.49 10.49
C VAL A 227 4.92 9.89 9.95
N ARG A 228 3.97 10.83 10.07
CA ARG A 228 4.20 12.25 9.77
C ARG A 228 5.32 12.84 10.63
N SER A 229 5.31 12.55 11.93
CA SER A 229 6.33 13.01 12.88
C SER A 229 7.71 12.45 12.53
N TRP A 230 7.80 11.14 12.28
CA TRP A 230 9.07 10.48 11.91
C TRP A 230 9.65 11.03 10.61
N LEU A 231 8.81 11.19 9.59
CA LEU A 231 9.24 11.75 8.30
C LEU A 231 9.67 13.21 8.46
N SER A 232 8.94 14.02 9.23
CA SER A 232 9.32 15.41 9.51
C SER A 232 10.67 15.52 10.22
N SER A 233 10.88 14.73 11.28
CA SER A 233 12.17 14.62 11.99
C SER A 233 13.29 14.20 11.05
N ARG A 234 13.00 13.25 10.17
CA ARG A 234 13.95 12.75 9.16
C ARG A 234 14.38 13.84 8.19
N LEU A 235 13.43 14.57 7.61
CA LEU A 235 13.71 15.68 6.70
C LEU A 235 14.49 16.81 7.40
N ALA A 236 14.17 17.09 8.66
CA ALA A 236 14.87 18.09 9.44
C ALA A 236 16.33 17.70 9.73
N LEU A 237 16.61 16.41 9.98
CA LEU A 237 17.98 15.90 10.10
C LEU A 237 18.76 16.01 8.78
N ASP A 238 18.12 15.63 7.67
CA ASP A 238 18.72 15.71 6.34
C ASP A 238 19.07 17.17 5.98
N ALA A 239 18.20 18.12 6.30
CA ALA A 239 18.45 19.55 6.10
C ALA A 239 19.64 20.09 6.92
N ARG A 240 19.95 19.49 8.07
CA ARG A 240 21.10 19.87 8.92
C ARG A 240 22.41 19.20 8.50
N GLY A 241 22.37 18.21 7.60
CA GLY A 241 23.54 17.42 7.20
C GLY A 241 24.13 16.57 8.32
N ALA A 242 23.37 16.29 9.39
CA ALA A 242 23.85 15.52 10.53
C ALA A 242 24.06 14.04 10.16
N PRO A 243 25.22 13.42 10.47
CA PRO A 243 25.41 12.01 10.26
C PRO A 243 24.47 11.21 11.18
N ALA A 244 23.79 10.20 10.61
CA ALA A 244 23.02 9.24 11.41
C ALA A 244 23.97 8.54 12.40
N THR A 245 23.67 8.63 13.69
CA THR A 245 24.37 7.91 14.75
C THR A 245 24.06 6.42 14.62
N THR A 246 24.90 5.69 13.89
CA THR A 246 24.90 4.23 13.90
C THR A 246 25.55 3.76 15.20
N THR A 247 24.75 3.49 16.22
CA THR A 247 25.17 2.58 17.30
C THR A 247 24.65 1.20 16.92
N PRO A 248 25.51 0.25 16.51
CA PRO A 248 25.08 -1.12 16.29
C PRO A 248 24.59 -1.68 17.62
N GLN A 249 23.31 -2.01 17.70
CA GLN A 249 22.82 -2.82 18.81
C GLN A 249 23.38 -4.23 18.58
N GLN A 250 24.37 -4.62 19.38
CA GLN A 250 24.92 -5.97 19.34
C GLN A 250 23.78 -6.95 19.63
N ALA A 251 23.50 -7.82 18.66
CA ALA A 251 22.66 -8.99 18.89
C ALA A 251 23.34 -9.86 19.96
N ALA A 252 22.61 -10.14 21.04
CA ALA A 252 22.91 -11.18 22.01
C ALA A 252 22.01 -12.39 21.73
#